data_AF-A0A6F9C8I2-F1
#
_entry.id   AF-A0A6F9C8I2-F1
#
_cell.length_a   1.000
_cell.length_b   1.000
_cell.length_c   1.000
_cell.angle_alpha   90.00
_cell.angle_beta   90.00
_cell.angle_gamma   90.00
#
_symmetry.space_group_name_H-M   'P 1'
#
loop_
_entity.id
_entity.type
_entity.pdbx_description
1 polymer ?
#
loop_
_entity_poly.entity_id
_entity_poly.type
_entity_poly.pdbx_seq_one_letter_code
_entity_poly.pdbx_strand_id
1 'polypeptide(L)'
;MAELRTVATGDHPNKSDRNKCSPISLDQEVVRRLWSYQSFDISLACGCGTVEEAPPIDVALELCARFEDRQFLRKACVSGIWGDAEKPIPYFPFIEDQPFRIEIHCELLRFRVFVDGHQLFDFYHRVRCLLDIDTLRINGSLTITKLG
;
A
#
# COMPACT_ATOMS: atom_id res chain seq x y z
N MET A 1 -8.13 -15.29 18.89
CA MET A 1 -8.42 -16.54 19.64
C MET A 1 -7.52 -17.62 19.07
N ALA A 2 -6.76 -18.30 19.92
CA ALA A 2 -5.70 -19.23 19.56
C ALA A 2 -6.21 -20.64 19.23
N GLU A 3 -5.42 -21.46 18.53
CA GLU A 3 -4.90 -22.74 19.07
C GLU A 3 -3.76 -23.35 18.22
N LEU A 4 -2.78 -23.94 18.91
CA LEU A 4 -1.68 -24.77 18.38
C LEU A 4 -2.06 -26.27 18.46
N ARG A 5 -1.53 -27.13 17.56
CA ARG A 5 -0.63 -28.27 17.89
C ARG A 5 -0.27 -29.18 16.69
N THR A 6 0.79 -29.97 16.91
CA THR A 6 1.83 -30.48 16.00
C THR A 6 1.59 -31.87 15.38
N VAL A 7 2.23 -32.08 14.20
CA VAL A 7 2.65 -33.26 13.39
C VAL A 7 2.96 -34.54 14.23
N ALA A 8 2.79 -35.82 13.83
CA ALA A 8 3.26 -36.55 12.64
C ALA A 8 2.63 -37.98 12.50
N THR A 9 2.97 -38.63 11.38
CA THR A 9 2.51 -39.89 10.73
C THR A 9 2.70 -41.24 11.46
N GLY A 10 1.92 -42.26 11.05
CA GLY A 10 2.29 -43.69 11.23
C GLY A 10 1.21 -44.75 10.89
N ASP A 11 1.20 -45.19 9.62
CA ASP A 11 0.80 -46.47 8.95
C ASP A 11 -0.26 -47.53 9.43
N HIS A 12 -1.18 -47.82 8.48
CA HIS A 12 -1.70 -49.11 7.91
C HIS A 12 -2.47 -50.18 8.76
N PRO A 13 -3.32 -51.07 8.14
CA PRO A 13 -4.52 -50.81 7.33
C PRO A 13 -5.72 -51.76 7.69
N ASN A 14 -7.00 -51.38 7.49
CA ASN A 14 -8.05 -52.37 7.12
C ASN A 14 -9.39 -51.76 6.63
N LYS A 15 -10.08 -52.55 5.80
CA LYS A 15 -11.37 -52.34 5.12
C LYS A 15 -12.46 -51.59 5.93
N SER A 16 -13.17 -50.65 5.30
CA SER A 16 -14.65 -50.51 5.31
C SER A 16 -15.10 -49.17 4.70
N ASP A 17 -16.31 -49.16 4.13
CA ASP A 17 -17.18 -48.02 3.82
C ASP A 17 -16.90 -47.15 2.59
N ARG A 18 -17.67 -47.46 1.53
CA ARG A 18 -18.02 -46.57 0.43
C ARG A 18 -18.85 -45.39 0.96
N ASN A 19 -18.57 -44.21 0.40
CA ASN A 19 -19.23 -42.90 0.59
C ASN A 19 -18.59 -41.94 1.61
N LYS A 20 -17.33 -41.56 1.37
CA LYS A 20 -16.77 -40.30 1.91
C LYS A 20 -16.33 -39.41 0.74
N CYS A 21 -17.00 -38.26 0.59
CA CYS A 21 -16.40 -37.15 -0.14
C CYS A 21 -15.11 -36.75 0.60
N SER A 22 -13.97 -36.95 -0.02
CA SER A 22 -12.70 -36.39 0.43
C SER A 22 -12.74 -34.87 0.27
N PRO A 23 -12.33 -34.08 1.27
CA PRO A 23 -12.23 -32.64 1.10
C PRO A 23 -11.14 -32.33 0.06
N ILE A 24 -11.44 -31.39 -0.83
CA ILE A 24 -10.49 -30.82 -1.78
C ILE A 24 -9.39 -30.16 -0.93
N SER A 25 -8.20 -30.74 -0.93
CA SER A 25 -7.02 -30.09 -0.37
C SER A 25 -6.64 -28.94 -1.30
N LEU A 26 -6.93 -27.72 -0.88
CA LEU A 26 -6.30 -26.54 -1.46
C LEU A 26 -4.84 -26.55 -1.02
N ASP A 27 -3.96 -26.70 -2.00
CA ASP A 27 -2.51 -26.63 -1.81
C ASP A 27 -2.16 -25.33 -1.08
N GLN A 28 -1.39 -25.41 0.02
CA GLN A 28 -1.04 -24.23 0.82
C GLN A 28 -0.24 -23.18 0.04
N GLU A 29 0.35 -23.58 -1.09
CA GLU A 29 0.99 -22.72 -2.09
C GLU A 29 0.00 -21.65 -2.66
N VAL A 30 -1.27 -22.00 -2.83
CA VAL A 30 -2.30 -21.11 -3.42
C VAL A 30 -2.83 -20.11 -2.40
N VAL A 31 -2.94 -20.49 -1.12
CA VAL A 31 -3.38 -19.58 -0.04
C VAL A 31 -2.27 -18.58 0.30
N ARG A 32 -0.99 -18.96 0.23
CA ARG A 32 0.14 -18.02 0.44
C ARG A 32 0.24 -16.94 -0.64
N ARG A 33 -0.17 -17.23 -1.87
CA ARG A 33 -0.23 -16.24 -2.97
C ARG A 33 -1.34 -15.19 -2.83
N LEU A 34 -2.32 -15.39 -1.95
CA LEU A 34 -3.40 -14.41 -1.75
C LEU A 34 -3.07 -13.33 -0.71
N TRP A 35 -2.01 -13.50 0.09
CA TRP A 35 -1.66 -12.59 1.19
C TRP A 35 -0.34 -11.82 1.00
N SER A 36 0.29 -11.91 -0.19
CA SER A 36 1.59 -11.25 -0.46
C SER A 36 1.45 -9.91 -1.19
N TYR A 37 0.36 -9.17 -1.01
CA TYR A 37 0.25 -7.81 -1.53
C TYR A 37 0.66 -6.81 -0.44
N GLN A 38 1.94 -6.85 -0.04
CA GLN A 38 2.48 -5.76 0.76
C GLN A 38 2.49 -4.51 -0.11
N SER A 39 1.61 -3.58 0.23
CA SER A 39 1.54 -2.27 -0.39
C SER A 39 1.09 -1.27 0.66
N PHE A 40 1.47 -0.03 0.44
CA PHE A 40 0.98 1.07 1.25
C PHE A 40 0.80 2.31 0.38
N ASP A 41 -0.11 3.15 0.85
CA ASP A 41 -0.42 4.42 0.21
C ASP A 41 -0.25 5.54 1.22
N ILE A 42 0.44 6.61 0.80
CA ILE A 42 0.56 7.87 1.54
C ILE A 42 0.05 8.98 0.65
N SER A 43 -0.97 9.70 1.09
CA SER A 43 -1.64 10.71 0.28
C SER A 43 -1.73 12.05 0.99
N LEU A 44 -1.43 13.13 0.26
CA LEU A 44 -1.68 14.51 0.64
C LEU A 44 -2.96 14.98 -0.06
N ALA A 45 -3.98 15.32 0.71
CA ALA A 45 -5.33 15.59 0.21
C ALA A 45 -5.85 16.96 0.66
N CYS A 46 -6.83 17.49 -0.08
CA CYS A 46 -7.42 18.78 0.16
C CYS A 46 -8.76 18.66 0.91
N GLY A 47 -8.75 18.92 2.22
CA GLY A 47 -9.96 19.00 3.04
C GLY A 47 -10.46 17.67 3.61
N CYS A 48 -10.90 17.75 4.86
CA CYS A 48 -11.88 16.87 5.49
C CYS A 48 -13.27 17.40 5.12
N GLY A 49 -13.90 16.86 4.07
CA GLY A 49 -15.26 17.27 3.71
C GLY A 49 -16.28 16.89 4.77
N THR A 50 -16.68 17.85 5.62
CA THR A 50 -17.84 17.71 6.52
C THR A 50 -19.14 18.02 5.78
N VAL A 51 -19.50 17.25 4.76
CA VAL A 51 -20.89 17.16 4.30
C VAL A 51 -21.08 15.90 3.48
N GLU A 52 -22.18 15.20 3.69
CA GLU A 52 -22.58 13.96 2.99
C GLU A 52 -22.78 14.15 1.46
N GLU A 53 -22.55 15.36 0.93
CA GLU A 53 -22.60 15.70 -0.51
C GLU A 53 -21.37 16.52 -0.99
N ALA A 54 -20.21 16.41 -0.32
CA ALA A 54 -19.00 17.09 -0.79
C ALA A 54 -18.45 16.44 -2.09
N PRO A 55 -17.95 17.24 -3.06
CA PRO A 55 -17.25 16.70 -4.22
C PRO A 55 -16.06 15.83 -3.78
N PRO A 56 -15.61 14.87 -4.62
CA PRO A 56 -14.50 13.99 -4.29
C PRO A 56 -13.29 14.81 -3.84
N ILE A 57 -12.76 14.49 -2.66
CA ILE A 57 -11.63 15.19 -2.07
C ILE A 57 -10.43 15.08 -3.02
N ASP A 58 -9.92 16.22 -3.46
CA ASP A 58 -8.73 16.28 -4.32
C ASP A 58 -7.53 15.67 -3.58
N VAL A 59 -6.76 14.88 -4.31
CA VAL A 59 -5.52 14.27 -3.83
C VAL A 59 -4.38 14.90 -4.59
N ALA A 60 -3.66 15.81 -3.94
CA ALA A 60 -2.55 16.54 -4.55
C ALA A 60 -1.38 15.61 -4.90
N LEU A 61 -1.15 14.59 -4.07
CA LEU A 61 -0.15 13.56 -4.26
C LEU A 61 -0.60 12.28 -3.56
N GLU A 62 -0.67 11.17 -4.30
CA GLU A 62 -0.74 9.81 -3.74
C GLU A 62 0.54 9.08 -4.11
N LEU A 63 1.21 8.54 -3.09
CA LEU A 63 2.39 7.71 -3.19
C LEU A 63 1.98 6.26 -2.91
N CYS A 64 2.05 5.41 -3.92
CA CYS A 64 1.66 3.99 -3.82
C CYS A 64 2.91 3.11 -3.96
N ALA A 65 3.33 2.50 -2.85
CA ALA A 65 4.43 1.53 -2.84
C ALA A 65 3.88 0.12 -3.03
N ARG A 66 4.39 -0.60 -4.02
CA ARG A 66 4.02 -1.99 -4.32
C ARG A 66 5.27 -2.84 -4.31
N PHE A 67 5.35 -3.78 -3.38
CA PHE A 67 6.55 -4.60 -3.17
C PHE A 67 6.68 -5.69 -4.24
N GLU A 68 5.58 -6.27 -4.70
CA GLU A 68 5.56 -7.35 -5.70
C GLU A 68 6.29 -6.96 -7.00
N ASP A 69 5.93 -5.80 -7.57
CA ASP A 69 6.52 -5.29 -8.82
C ASP A 69 7.57 -4.20 -8.58
N ARG A 70 7.94 -3.97 -7.31
CA ARG A 70 8.94 -2.99 -6.87
C ARG A 70 8.68 -1.59 -7.44
N GLN A 71 7.42 -1.17 -7.42
CA GLN A 71 7.00 0.14 -7.92
C GLN A 71 6.71 1.11 -6.80
N PHE A 72 7.10 2.37 -7.01
CA PHE A 72 6.68 3.48 -6.17
C PHE A 72 6.04 4.55 -7.04
N LEU A 73 4.72 4.42 -7.18
CA LEU A 73 3.90 5.18 -8.10
C LEU A 73 3.46 6.51 -7.50
N ARG A 74 3.32 7.53 -8.35
CA ARG A 74 2.80 8.84 -7.95
C ARG A 74 1.68 9.27 -8.88
N LYS A 75 0.57 9.71 -8.33
CA LYS A 75 -0.57 10.26 -9.09
C LYS A 75 -1.28 11.31 -8.26
N ALA A 76 -2.08 12.13 -8.94
CA ALA A 76 -2.99 13.06 -8.29
C ALA A 76 -4.42 12.77 -8.76
N CYS A 77 -5.38 13.12 -7.92
CA CYS A 77 -6.80 13.14 -8.24
C CYS A 77 -7.27 14.60 -8.18
N VAL A 78 -7.78 15.12 -9.30
CA VAL A 78 -8.28 16.50 -9.38
C VAL A 78 -9.72 16.46 -9.87
N SER A 79 -10.63 17.08 -9.11
CA SER A 79 -12.07 17.06 -9.35
C SER A 79 -12.61 15.64 -9.53
N GLY A 80 -12.12 14.70 -8.71
CA GLY A 80 -12.51 13.28 -8.77
C GLY A 80 -11.91 12.46 -9.91
N ILE A 81 -11.02 13.03 -10.72
CA ILE A 81 -10.38 12.34 -11.84
C ILE A 81 -8.92 12.07 -11.51
N TRP A 82 -8.55 10.78 -11.49
CA TRP A 82 -7.15 10.36 -11.38
C TRP A 82 -6.41 10.62 -12.69
N GLY A 83 -5.27 11.30 -12.60
CA GLY A 83 -4.34 11.41 -13.71
C GLY A 83 -3.43 10.17 -13.82
N ASP A 84 -2.64 10.13 -14.90
CA ASP A 84 -1.68 9.06 -15.12
C ASP A 84 -0.66 8.95 -13.99
N ALA A 85 -0.32 7.71 -13.64
CA ALA A 85 0.70 7.40 -12.66
C ALA A 85 2.10 7.60 -13.25
N GLU A 86 2.90 8.39 -12.56
CA GLU A 86 4.34 8.49 -12.82
C GLU A 86 5.04 7.30 -12.17
N LYS A 87 5.78 6.56 -12.99
CA LYS A 87 6.43 5.29 -12.63
C LYS A 87 7.94 5.37 -12.44
N PRO A 88 8.71 6.15 -13.24
CA PRO A 88 10.17 6.09 -13.19
C PRO A 88 10.69 6.46 -11.80
N ILE A 89 11.49 5.57 -11.23
CA ILE A 89 12.29 5.76 -10.02
C ILE A 89 13.68 5.15 -10.28
N PRO A 90 14.76 5.70 -9.72
CA PRO A 90 16.11 5.15 -9.94
C PRO A 90 16.29 3.77 -9.28
N TYR A 91 15.57 3.50 -8.20
CA TYR A 91 15.53 2.22 -7.50
C TYR A 91 14.27 2.17 -6.60
N PHE A 92 13.83 0.96 -6.22
CA PHE A 92 12.79 0.78 -5.21
C PHE A 92 13.41 0.87 -3.81
N PRO A 93 12.98 1.82 -2.96
CA PRO A 93 13.73 2.17 -1.74
C PRO A 93 13.31 1.36 -0.50
N PHE A 94 12.26 0.55 -0.57
CA PHE A 94 11.71 -0.15 0.59
C PHE A 94 12.18 -1.61 0.65
N ILE A 95 12.44 -2.07 1.87
CA ILE A 95 12.78 -3.45 2.20
C ILE A 95 11.77 -3.90 3.25
N GLU A 96 11.19 -5.09 3.07
CA GLU A 96 10.23 -5.65 4.02
C GLU A 96 10.83 -5.69 5.44
N ASP A 97 10.00 -5.37 6.43
CA ASP A 97 10.35 -5.31 7.86
C ASP A 97 11.47 -4.32 8.25
N GLN A 98 11.95 -3.48 7.33
CA GLN A 98 12.93 -2.43 7.65
C GLN A 98 12.24 -1.07 7.85
N PRO A 99 12.66 -0.29 8.86
CA PRO A 99 12.19 1.08 9.01
C PRO A 99 12.72 1.94 7.86
N PHE A 100 11.91 2.89 7.43
CA PHE A 100 12.30 3.91 6.45
C PHE A 100 11.71 5.26 6.85
N ARG A 101 12.29 6.35 6.33
CA ARG A 101 11.78 7.71 6.49
C ARG A 101 11.42 8.30 5.14
N ILE A 102 10.17 8.76 4.99
CA ILE A 102 9.74 9.54 3.83
C ILE A 102 9.66 11.01 4.25
N GLU A 103 10.25 11.90 3.45
CA GLU A 103 10.13 13.35 3.60
C GLU A 103 9.55 13.93 2.30
N ILE A 104 8.47 14.70 2.40
CA ILE A 104 7.79 15.32 1.26
C ILE A 104 7.95 16.83 1.38
N HIS A 105 8.80 17.41 0.55
CA HIS A 105 9.09 18.84 0.58
C HIS A 105 8.16 19.61 -0.35
N CYS A 106 7.34 20.46 0.27
CA CYS A 106 6.54 21.54 -0.30
C CYS A 106 7.34 22.58 -1.09
N GLU A 107 7.31 22.59 -2.43
CA GLU A 107 7.98 23.61 -3.23
C GLU A 107 7.02 24.39 -4.12
N LEU A 108 7.46 25.51 -4.70
CA LEU A 108 6.59 26.37 -5.51
C LEU A 108 5.93 25.63 -6.70
N LEU A 109 6.65 24.71 -7.34
CA LEU A 109 6.20 24.04 -8.57
C LEU A 109 5.95 22.53 -8.42
N ARG A 110 6.41 21.93 -7.31
CA ARG A 110 6.47 20.48 -7.14
C ARG A 110 6.55 20.07 -5.68
N PHE A 111 6.34 18.79 -5.45
CA PHE A 111 6.87 18.07 -4.30
C PHE A 111 8.24 17.49 -4.64
N ARG A 112 9.20 17.60 -3.71
CA ARG A 112 10.42 16.78 -3.74
C ARG A 112 10.30 15.69 -2.69
N VAL A 113 10.41 14.42 -3.10
CA VAL A 113 10.26 13.28 -2.18
C VAL A 113 11.62 12.65 -1.92
N PHE A 114 11.92 12.48 -0.64
CA PHE A 114 13.13 11.84 -0.15
C PHE A 114 12.76 10.55 0.59
N VAL A 115 13.59 9.53 0.43
CA VAL A 115 13.53 8.31 1.25
C VAL A 115 14.90 8.12 1.91
N ASP A 116 14.89 8.01 3.24
CA ASP A 116 16.10 7.91 4.08
C ASP A 116 17.13 9.01 3.81
N GLY A 117 16.64 10.25 3.59
CA GLY A 117 17.47 11.43 3.33
C GLY A 117 17.98 11.57 1.90
N HIS A 118 17.69 10.62 1.00
CA HIS A 118 18.08 10.68 -0.41
C HIS A 118 16.89 11.10 -1.29
N GLN A 119 17.09 12.10 -2.16
CA GLN A 119 16.05 12.51 -3.11
C GLN A 119 15.79 11.37 -4.10
N LEU A 120 14.52 10.96 -4.21
CA LEU A 120 14.13 9.87 -5.09
C LEU A 120 13.46 10.37 -6.37
N PHE A 121 12.55 11.33 -6.27
CA PHE A 121 11.89 11.95 -7.42
C PHE A 121 11.25 13.29 -7.06
N ASP A 122 10.90 14.02 -8.12
CA ASP A 122 10.03 15.19 -8.10
C ASP A 122 8.63 14.78 -8.58
N PHE A 123 7.59 15.45 -8.07
CA PHE A 123 6.22 15.36 -8.58
C PHE A 123 5.65 16.77 -8.75
N TYR A 124 5.41 17.20 -9.99
CA TYR A 124 4.93 18.55 -10.27
C TYR A 124 3.46 18.71 -9.87
N HIS A 125 3.13 19.89 -9.33
CA HIS A 125 1.81 20.17 -8.79
C HIS A 125 0.71 20.05 -9.85
N ARG A 126 -0.29 19.21 -9.58
CA ARG A 126 -1.52 19.12 -10.38
C ARG A 126 -2.67 19.88 -9.73
N VAL A 127 -2.74 19.89 -8.40
CA VAL A 127 -3.56 20.81 -7.60
C VAL A 127 -2.82 22.14 -7.46
N ARG A 128 -3.48 23.26 -7.78
CA ARG A 128 -2.85 24.59 -7.78
C ARG A 128 -2.91 25.32 -6.45
N CYS A 129 -3.98 25.11 -5.67
CA CYS A 129 -4.12 25.74 -4.36
C CYS A 129 -3.43 24.89 -3.30
N LEU A 130 -2.12 25.12 -3.10
CA LEU A 130 -1.33 24.33 -2.14
C LEU A 130 -1.76 24.54 -0.68
N LEU A 131 -2.40 25.68 -0.38
CA LEU A 131 -2.91 26.00 0.96
C LEU A 131 -4.09 25.10 1.38
N ASP A 132 -4.77 24.49 0.41
CA ASP A 132 -5.89 23.60 0.70
C ASP A 132 -5.43 22.19 1.08
N ILE A 133 -4.14 21.87 0.91
CA ILE A 133 -3.56 20.56 1.24
C ILE A 133 -3.32 20.50 2.75
N ASP A 134 -4.29 19.95 3.48
CA ASP A 134 -4.34 19.95 4.94
C ASP A 134 -4.42 18.54 5.55
N THR A 135 -4.60 17.51 4.72
CA THR A 135 -4.92 16.16 5.16
C THR A 135 -3.87 15.16 4.70
N LEU A 136 -3.20 14.51 5.66
CA LEU A 136 -2.34 13.34 5.43
C LEU A 136 -3.16 12.05 5.63
N ARG A 137 -3.16 11.17 4.64
CA ARG A 137 -3.78 9.83 4.71
C ARG A 137 -2.71 8.77 4.55
N ILE A 138 -2.76 7.73 5.38
CA ILE A 138 -1.84 6.59 5.31
C ILE A 138 -2.69 5.32 5.39
N ASN A 139 -2.54 4.43 4.41
CA ASN A 139 -3.26 3.16 4.32
C ASN A 139 -2.32 2.01 3.95
N GLY A 140 -2.75 0.78 4.20
CA GLY A 140 -2.03 -0.44 3.81
C GLY A 140 -1.07 -0.96 4.89
N SER A 141 -0.08 -1.74 4.45
CA SER A 141 0.82 -2.51 5.31
C SER A 141 1.96 -1.67 5.87
N LEU A 142 1.66 -0.76 6.80
CA LEU A 142 2.66 0.04 7.53
C LEU A 142 2.35 0.17 9.03
N THR A 143 3.40 0.30 9.83
CA THR A 143 3.31 0.78 11.21
C THR A 143 3.95 2.16 11.31
N ILE A 144 3.17 3.17 11.66
CA ILE A 144 3.67 4.54 11.83
C ILE A 144 4.34 4.66 13.19
N THR A 145 5.62 5.03 13.20
CA THR A 145 6.39 5.24 14.44
C THR A 145 6.54 6.71 14.81
N LYS A 146 6.52 7.61 13.82
CA LYS A 146 6.63 9.05 14.01
C LYS A 146 5.98 9.81 12.85
N LEU A 147 5.30 10.90 13.18
CA LEU A 147 4.88 11.97 12.27
C LEU A 147 5.50 13.28 12.78
N GLY A 148 5.89 14.18 11.88
CA GLY A 148 6.61 15.41 12.22
C GLY A 148 6.35 16.53 11.24
#